data_AF-A0A524EMQ7-F1
#
_entry.id   AF-A0A524EMQ7-F1
#
_cell.length_a   1.000
_cell.length_b   1.000
_cell.length_c   1.000
_cell.angle_alpha   90.00
_cell.angle_beta   90.00
_cell.angle_gamma   90.00
#
_symmetry.space_group_name_H-M   'P 1'
#
loop_
_entity.id
_entity.type
_entity.pdbx_description
1 polymer ?
#
loop_
_entity_poly.entity_id
_entity_poly.type
_entity_poly.pdbx_seq_one_letter_code
_entity_poly.pdbx_strand_id
1 'polypeptide(L)' 'MVNMEDLKKLLDDYMLEPDISFGELKPYILNEYEWKVDRMKKLEFIIRGKVIPNDMKVSDVLSTYLPMETLIVKET' A
#
# COMPACT_ATOMS: atom_id res chain seq x y z
N MET A 1 12.18 -0.13 2.90
CA MET A 1 11.16 0.70 3.57
C MET A 1 10.30 1.24 2.46
N VAL A 2 8.99 0.95 2.47
CA VAL A 2 8.09 1.29 1.35
C VAL A 2 7.38 2.61 1.66
N ASN A 3 7.36 3.55 0.72
CA ASN A 3 6.72 4.86 0.85
C ASN A 3 5.72 5.13 -0.30
N MET A 4 5.16 6.34 -0.37
CA MET A 4 4.15 6.67 -1.38
C MET A 4 4.72 6.80 -2.79
N GLU A 5 6.00 7.16 -2.94
CA GLU A 5 6.67 7.13 -4.25
C GLU A 5 6.86 5.71 -4.76
N ASP A 6 7.20 4.78 -3.86
CA ASP A 6 7.28 3.36 -4.19
C ASP A 6 5.93 2.83 -4.69
N LEU A 7 4.82 3.24 -4.05
CA LEU A 7 3.47 2.90 -4.53
C LEU A 7 3.15 3.47 -5.91
N LYS A 8 3.55 4.72 -6.20
CA LYS A 8 3.37 5.31 -7.53
C LYS A 8 4.14 4.52 -8.58
N LYS A 9 5.40 4.21 -8.29
CA LYS A 9 6.24 3.42 -9.17
C LYS A 9 5.65 2.02 -9.40
N LEU A 10 5.09 1.39 -8.35
CA LEU A 10 4.42 0.11 -8.46
C LEU A 10 3.21 0.16 -9.41
N LEU A 11 2.42 1.23 -9.37
CA LEU A 11 1.32 1.40 -10.33
C LEU A 11 1.85 1.48 -11.77
N ASP A 12 2.90 2.26 -12.00
CA ASP A 12 3.51 2.42 -13.32
C ASP A 12 4.13 1.11 -13.82
N ASP A 13 4.90 0.41 -12.96
CA ASP A 13 5.60 -0.84 -13.28
C ASP A 13 4.62 -1.96 -13.67
N TYR A 14 3.45 -2.00 -13.03
CA TYR A 14 2.39 -2.98 -13.31
C TYR A 14 1.29 -2.47 -14.24
N MET A 15 1.43 -1.24 -14.78
CA MET A 15 0.43 -0.59 -15.64
C MET A 15 -0.97 -0.55 -15.02
N LEU A 16 -1.05 -0.30 -13.71
CA LEU A 16 -2.28 -0.23 -12.94
C LEU A 16 -2.84 1.19 -12.91
N GLU A 17 -4.16 1.31 -13.04
CA GLU A 17 -4.85 2.59 -12.90
C GLU A 17 -4.82 3.08 -11.44
N PRO A 18 -4.55 4.38 -11.18
CA PRO A 18 -4.52 4.91 -9.82
C PRO A 18 -5.89 4.91 -9.14
N ASP A 19 -6.98 4.73 -9.90
CA ASP A 19 -8.34 4.63 -9.37
C ASP A 19 -8.69 3.23 -8.85
N ILE A 20 -7.76 2.26 -8.93
CA ILE A 20 -7.86 0.94 -8.33
C ILE A 20 -8.08 1.03 -6.82
N SER A 21 -8.83 0.09 -6.25
CA SER A 21 -8.99 0.02 -4.80
C SER A 21 -7.68 -0.41 -4.13
N PHE A 22 -7.40 0.13 -2.95
CA PHE A 22 -6.17 -0.19 -2.22
C PHE A 22 -6.09 -1.68 -1.87
N GLY A 23 -7.23 -2.32 -1.60
CA GLY A 23 -7.34 -3.75 -1.34
C GLY A 23 -6.84 -4.60 -2.51
N GLU A 24 -7.11 -4.20 -3.75
CA GLU A 24 -6.62 -4.86 -4.96
C GLU A 24 -5.13 -4.60 -5.19
N LEU A 25 -4.58 -3.48 -4.69
CA LEU A 25 -3.14 -3.19 -4.78
C LEU A 25 -2.31 -4.02 -3.77
N LYS A 26 -2.88 -4.44 -2.63
CA LYS A 26 -2.17 -5.15 -1.55
C LYS A 26 -1.32 -6.35 -2.02
N PRO A 27 -1.81 -7.26 -2.89
CA PRO A 27 -1.00 -8.39 -3.35
C PRO A 27 0.27 -7.96 -4.09
N TYR A 28 0.19 -6.91 -4.91
CA TYR A 28 1.35 -6.35 -5.61
C TYR A 28 2.37 -5.81 -4.62
N ILE A 29 1.92 -5.03 -3.63
CA ILE A 29 2.80 -4.47 -2.59
C ILE A 29 3.47 -5.60 -1.78
N LEU A 30 2.73 -6.66 -1.45
CA LEU A 30 3.27 -7.80 -0.70
C LEU A 30 4.25 -8.62 -1.51
N ASN A 31 4.11 -8.67 -2.84
CA ASN A 31 4.98 -9.45 -3.71
C ASN A 31 6.23 -8.70 -4.14
N GLU A 32 6.13 -7.39 -4.38
CA GLU A 32 7.25 -6.57 -4.86
C GLU A 32 8.28 -6.29 -3.76
N TYR A 33 7.83 -6.13 -2.52
CA TYR A 33 8.70 -5.74 -1.41
C TYR A 33 8.85 -6.85 -0.37
N GLU A 34 10.02 -6.90 0.26
CA GLU A 34 10.26 -7.80 1.38
C GLU A 34 9.59 -7.26 2.65
N TRP A 35 8.64 -8.03 3.18
CA TRP A 35 7.93 -7.73 4.43
C TRP A 35 8.22 -8.82 5.46
N LYS A 36 8.54 -8.39 6.69
CA LYS A 36 8.71 -9.30 7.84
C LYS A 36 7.35 -9.56 8.50
N VAL A 37 6.45 -10.22 7.78
CA VAL A 37 5.09 -10.54 8.26
C VAL A 37 4.65 -11.94 7.84
N ASP A 38 3.83 -12.58 8.67
CA ASP A 38 3.15 -13.83 8.34
C ASP A 38 1.94 -13.57 7.43
N ARG A 39 2.03 -13.98 6.17
CA ARG A 39 0.98 -13.80 5.16
C ARG A 39 -0.28 -14.66 5.40
N MET A 40 -0.21 -15.65 6.31
CA MET A 40 -1.40 -16.42 6.71
C MET A 40 -2.26 -15.69 7.74
N LYS A 41 -1.72 -14.65 8.39
CA LYS A 41 -2.48 -13.81 9.32
C LYS A 41 -3.18 -12.67 8.58
N LYS A 42 -4.11 -12.03 9.28
CA LYS A 42 -4.74 -10.82 8.76
C LYS A 42 -3.71 -9.68 8.78
N LEU A 43 -3.56 -9.00 7.65
CA LEU A 43 -2.62 -7.90 7.47
C LEU A 43 -3.32 -6.56 7.34
N GLU A 44 -2.88 -5.59 8.15
CA GLU A 44 -3.28 -4.19 8.06
C GLU A 44 -2.16 -3.35 7.48
N PHE A 45 -2.52 -2.43 6.58
CA PHE A 45 -1.61 -1.48 5.98
C PHE A 45 -1.85 -0.12 6.63
N ILE A 46 -0.78 0.51 7.10
CA ILE A 46 -0.83 1.66 7.99
C ILE A 46 0.08 2.76 7.46
N ILE A 47 -0.44 3.98 7.39
CA ILE A 47 0.35 5.21 7.14
C ILE A 47 0.04 6.20 8.26
N ARG A 48 1.09 6.74 8.91
CA ARG A 48 0.99 7.62 10.09
C ARG A 48 0.08 7.09 11.21
N GLY A 49 0.10 5.80 11.46
CA GLY A 49 -0.72 5.16 12.50
C GLY A 49 -2.21 5.00 12.14
N LYS A 50 -2.63 5.33 10.93
CA LYS A 50 -4.00 5.07 10.43
C LYS A 50 -4.02 3.88 9.49
N VAL A 51 -4.97 2.97 9.69
CA VAL A 51 -5.21 1.84 8.79
C VAL A 51 -5.83 2.36 7.49
N ILE A 52 -5.32 1.90 6.35
CA ILE A 52 -5.85 2.22 5.02
C ILE A 52 -7.02 1.28 4.72
N PRO A 53 -8.23 1.81 4.47
CA PRO A 53 -9.38 1.00 4.06
C PRO A 53 -9.13 0.28 2.73
N ASN A 54 -9.68 -0.92 2.56
CA ASN A 54 -9.50 -1.69 1.32
C ASN A 54 -10.20 -1.06 0.12
N ASP A 55 -11.31 -0.37 0.36
CA ASP A 55 -12.16 0.30 -0.62
C ASP A 55 -11.67 1.71 -0.98
N MET A 56 -10.70 2.25 -0.24
CA MET A 56 -10.10 3.54 -0.56
C MET A 56 -9.33 3.44 -1.88
N LYS A 57 -9.50 4.41 -2.77
CA LYS A 57 -8.78 4.46 -4.04
C LYS A 57 -7.31 4.80 -3.81
N VAL A 58 -6.41 4.23 -4.61
CA VAL A 58 -4.98 4.51 -4.48
C VAL A 58 -4.68 5.98 -4.79
N SER A 59 -5.40 6.60 -5.72
CA SER A 59 -5.36 8.05 -6.01
C SER A 59 -5.65 8.90 -4.76
N ASP A 60 -6.65 8.51 -3.97
CA ASP A 60 -6.99 9.17 -2.71
C ASP A 60 -5.88 8.97 -1.67
N VAL A 61 -5.28 7.78 -1.59
CA VAL A 61 -4.14 7.51 -0.70
C VAL A 61 -2.96 8.41 -1.07
N LEU A 62 -2.59 8.45 -2.36
CA LEU A 62 -1.46 9.22 -2.87
C LEU A 62 -1.63 10.74 -2.78
N SER A 63 -2.88 11.23 -2.73
CA SER A 63 -3.18 12.65 -2.53
C SER A 63 -3.32 13.03 -1.05
N THR A 64 -3.67 12.08 -0.18
CA THR A 64 -3.82 12.29 1.27
C THR A 64 -2.46 12.35 1.98
N TYR A 65 -1.50 11.53 1.54
CA TYR A 65 -0.23 11.33 2.22
C TYR A 65 0.96 11.93 1.45
N LEU A 66 2.00 12.34 2.17
CA LEU A 66 3.20 12.92 1.57
C LEU A 66 4.03 11.83 0.86
N PRO A 67 4.79 12.17 -0.20
CA PRO A 67 5.60 11.20 -0.96
C PRO A 67 6.51 10.30 -0.09
N MET A 68 7.10 10.89 0.94
CA MET A 68 8.05 10.24 1.85
C MET A 68 7.39 9.47 2.99
N GLU A 69 6.06 9.52 3.13
CA GLU A 69 5.39 8.83 4.24
C GLU A 69 5.44 7.32 4.06
N THR A 70 5.88 6.64 5.13
CA THR A 70 6.12 5.21 5.12
C THR A 70 4.83 4.42 5.26
N LEU A 71 4.70 3.41 4.40
CA LEU A 71 3.72 2.35 4.50
C LEU A 71 4.25 1.24 5.42
N ILE A 72 3.47 0.90 6.44
CA ILE A 72 3.77 -0.17 7.40
C ILE A 72 2.75 -1.29 7.23
N VAL A 73 3.20 -2.53 7.27
CA VAL A 73 2.33 -3.71 7.32
C VAL A 73 2.37 -4.29 8.72
N LYS A 74 1.20 -4.55 9.31
CA LYS A 74 1.05 -5.08 10.66
C LYS A 74 0.18 -6.34 10.65
N GLU A 75 0.61 -7.35 11.40
CA GLU A 75 -0.17 -8.55 11.68
C GLU A 75 -1.26 -8.26 12.72
N THR A 76 -2.45 -8.85 12.51
CA THR A 76 -3.60 -8.81 13.43
C THR A 76 -4.11 -10.21 13.72
#